data_AF-A0A1H5EYR5-F1
#
_entry.id   AF-A0A1H5EYR5-F1
#
_cell.length_a   1.000
_cell.length_b   1.000
_cell.length_c   1.000
_cell.angle_alpha   90.00
_cell.angle_beta   90.00
_cell.angle_gamma   90.00
#
_symmetry.space_group_name_H-M   'P 1'
#
loop_
_entity.id
_entity.type
_entity.pdbx_description
1 polymer ?
#
loop_
_entity_poly.entity_id
_entity_poly.type
_entity_poly.pdbx_seq_one_letter_code
_entity_poly.pdbx_strand_id
1 'polypeptide(L)'
;MTLDWRDRPKASPNSGFFIQVRTGEPGNFEVVIPWPDGGLAHYWRNNESPALVWHGPTIFAKGARYVGASLIESDNVAFMSDPRNNLEVMATREDGAVEHWSRENGGALVWSNFGTALTGVSGAASIAYSGAEFDEGPFGVDLESHLENDFFVVAPLSGGGFVMLKRQNPASGNTTIPPWTRINGPSSNDSFGGTILKDRSFVGAGLALTTLFNPFGKAGWKEMRDTCNGVCRGQVMITTISDQGALHIYTWARNKLGGGYLWDDSHFGWNEGLTVDQPTDLGHVLRPFRGRPCLLQSDYDLSEASDFIPWDSAHYGNLELVGPAKDGGILHFWRNNGDVGESLKLQEGWSYAGKIGTSVYDEVSLLQSNFGSADNGNLEMIARTRDQKGFDFFWRDESMAWHGPQNVSSAEGPTGTVMQPLSSDDTISALQSIRVDFSVPRDELKQWLDNPQFTPYPSITSALLGLVGGRRLRDLVFLDVIVFNYENTPGVVSPRATSDVRADVLKKAVLEGYNVRHGTNATDFDAILA
;
A
#
# COMPACT_ATOMS: atom_id res chain seq x y z
N MET A 1 -3.47 15.84 -25.21
CA MET A 1 -2.68 15.92 -23.97
C MET A 1 -1.92 14.63 -23.87
N THR A 2 -0.61 14.66 -23.85
CA THR A 2 0.21 13.49 -23.52
C THR A 2 -0.13 13.06 -22.10
N LEU A 3 -0.56 11.80 -21.94
CA LEU A 3 -0.79 11.19 -20.63
C LEU A 3 0.50 11.28 -19.81
N ASP A 4 0.49 11.94 -18.66
CA ASP A 4 1.55 11.77 -17.68
C ASP A 4 1.16 10.60 -16.77
N TRP A 5 1.74 9.43 -17.03
CA TRP A 5 1.55 8.23 -16.24
C TRP A 5 2.12 8.38 -14.81
N ARG A 6 3.03 9.36 -14.58
CA ARG A 6 3.60 9.65 -13.26
C ARG A 6 2.56 10.26 -12.31
N ASP A 7 1.66 11.08 -12.85
CA ASP A 7 0.53 11.65 -12.10
C ASP A 7 -0.67 10.67 -12.00
N ARG A 8 -0.70 9.64 -12.87
CA ARG A 8 -1.84 8.73 -13.03
C ARG A 8 -1.37 7.28 -13.25
N PRO A 9 -0.84 6.60 -12.22
CA PRO A 9 -0.42 5.21 -12.34
C PRO A 9 -1.61 4.34 -12.78
N LYS A 10 -1.45 3.66 -13.91
CA LYS A 10 -2.48 2.78 -14.51
C LYS A 10 -2.39 1.34 -14.03
N ALA A 11 -1.30 1.02 -13.34
CA ALA A 11 -1.11 -0.24 -12.64
C ALA A 11 -2.27 -0.48 -11.64
N SER A 12 -2.79 -1.71 -11.61
CA SER A 12 -3.83 -2.08 -10.65
C SER A 12 -3.36 -1.90 -9.21
N PRO A 13 -4.27 -1.58 -8.27
CA PRO A 13 -4.04 -1.86 -6.86
C PRO A 13 -3.69 -3.35 -6.69
N ASN A 14 -2.45 -3.61 -6.31
CA ASN A 14 -1.97 -4.96 -6.04
C ASN A 14 -1.70 -5.15 -4.55
N SER A 15 -1.82 -6.39 -4.10
CA SER A 15 -1.49 -6.76 -2.75
C SER A 15 -0.03 -7.21 -2.65
N GLY A 16 0.58 -6.90 -1.53
CA GLY A 16 1.90 -7.37 -1.18
C GLY A 16 2.31 -6.75 0.13
N PHE A 17 3.60 -6.59 0.35
CA PHE A 17 4.14 -5.95 1.56
C PHE A 17 5.05 -4.78 1.23
N PHE A 18 4.92 -4.28 0.00
CA PHE A 18 5.73 -3.25 -0.61
C PHE A 18 4.81 -2.41 -1.50
N ILE A 19 4.80 -1.09 -1.26
CA ILE A 19 4.06 -0.13 -2.07
C ILE A 19 4.93 1.10 -2.37
N GLN A 20 4.49 1.89 -3.33
CA GLN A 20 4.87 3.29 -3.47
C GLN A 20 3.69 4.13 -2.97
N VAL A 21 3.93 5.03 -2.00
CA VAL A 21 2.89 5.95 -1.55
C VAL A 21 2.65 7.04 -2.58
N ARG A 22 1.44 7.60 -2.58
CA ARG A 22 1.02 8.65 -3.52
C ARG A 22 1.53 10.04 -3.16
N THR A 23 1.99 10.24 -1.92
CA THR A 23 2.52 11.53 -1.47
C THR A 23 4.02 11.65 -1.76
N GLY A 24 4.44 12.84 -2.21
CA GLY A 24 5.81 13.14 -2.63
C GLY A 24 6.03 12.95 -4.14
N GLU A 25 7.06 13.59 -4.68
CA GLU A 25 7.37 13.57 -6.11
C GLU A 25 8.86 13.25 -6.35
N PRO A 26 9.25 11.98 -6.55
CA PRO A 26 8.41 10.77 -6.59
C PRO A 26 8.10 10.22 -5.19
N GLY A 27 6.86 9.77 -4.97
CA GLY A 27 6.44 9.27 -3.66
C GLY A 27 7.28 8.11 -3.14
N ASN A 28 7.41 8.00 -1.82
CA ASN A 28 8.33 7.06 -1.17
C ASN A 28 7.92 5.60 -1.36
N PHE A 29 8.92 4.71 -1.27
CA PHE A 29 8.65 3.28 -1.12
C PHE A 29 8.42 2.95 0.35
N GLU A 30 7.43 2.11 0.63
CA GLU A 30 7.07 1.68 1.99
C GLU A 30 7.01 0.15 2.06
N VAL A 31 7.53 -0.42 3.13
CA VAL A 31 7.63 -1.87 3.32
C VAL A 31 7.29 -2.24 4.76
N VAL A 32 6.44 -3.26 4.94
CA VAL A 32 6.15 -3.84 6.26
C VAL A 32 6.38 -5.33 6.23
N ILE A 33 7.32 -5.82 7.04
CA ILE A 33 7.65 -7.24 7.13
C ILE A 33 7.58 -7.74 8.58
N PRO A 34 7.31 -9.04 8.81
CA PRO A 34 7.54 -9.64 10.11
C PRO A 34 8.99 -9.46 10.59
N TRP A 35 9.17 -9.04 11.83
CA TRP A 35 10.50 -8.97 12.44
C TRP A 35 10.84 -10.30 13.12
N PRO A 36 12.00 -10.94 12.83
CA PRO A 36 12.33 -12.27 13.36
C PRO A 36 12.32 -12.35 14.90
N ASP A 37 12.65 -11.25 15.58
CA ASP A 37 12.69 -11.17 17.05
C ASP A 37 11.31 -10.84 17.66
N GLY A 38 10.29 -10.63 16.83
CA GLY A 38 8.93 -10.29 17.23
C GLY A 38 8.49 -8.88 16.81
N GLY A 39 7.20 -8.72 16.59
CA GLY A 39 6.61 -7.51 16.02
C GLY A 39 6.71 -7.42 14.50
N LEU A 40 6.44 -6.23 13.99
CA LEU A 40 6.49 -5.87 12.58
C LEU A 40 7.53 -4.77 12.39
N ALA A 41 8.30 -4.87 11.32
CA ALA A 41 9.31 -3.90 10.93
C ALA A 41 8.84 -3.10 9.74
N HIS A 42 8.84 -1.78 9.89
CA HIS A 42 8.54 -0.82 8.84
C HIS A 42 9.83 -0.22 8.27
N TYR A 43 9.97 -0.23 6.96
CA TYR A 43 11.05 0.41 6.21
C TYR A 43 10.48 1.34 5.16
N TRP A 44 11.28 2.32 4.76
CA TRP A 44 10.93 3.20 3.65
C TRP A 44 12.14 3.66 2.87
N ARG A 45 11.98 3.99 1.59
CA ARG A 45 13.05 4.57 0.77
C ARG A 45 12.73 6.02 0.49
N ASN A 46 13.67 6.91 0.78
CA ASN A 46 13.59 8.31 0.38
C ASN A 46 13.81 8.41 -1.13
N ASN A 47 12.71 8.56 -1.86
CA ASN A 47 12.71 8.58 -3.31
C ASN A 47 13.04 9.96 -3.90
N GLU A 48 12.95 11.02 -3.10
CA GLU A 48 13.38 12.38 -3.47
C GLU A 48 14.89 12.58 -3.30
N SER A 49 15.55 11.72 -2.51
CA SER A 49 17.00 11.75 -2.37
C SER A 49 17.67 11.18 -3.63
N PRO A 50 18.63 11.90 -4.24
CA PRO A 50 19.42 11.35 -5.35
C PRO A 50 20.19 10.07 -5.00
N ALA A 51 20.39 9.80 -3.71
CA ALA A 51 21.05 8.60 -3.21
C ALA A 51 20.08 7.41 -2.98
N LEU A 52 18.76 7.63 -3.10
CA LEU A 52 17.71 6.61 -2.94
C LEU A 52 17.88 5.76 -1.67
N VAL A 53 18.09 6.44 -0.55
CA VAL A 53 18.47 5.79 0.72
C VAL A 53 17.28 5.10 1.36
N TRP A 54 17.49 3.85 1.80
CA TRP A 54 16.55 3.12 2.65
C TRP A 54 16.72 3.48 4.13
N HIS A 55 15.60 3.59 4.82
CA HIS A 55 15.49 3.91 6.24
C HIS A 55 14.71 2.81 6.98
N GLY A 56 14.98 2.66 8.27
CA GLY A 56 14.37 1.65 9.14
C GLY A 56 15.37 0.60 9.67
N PRO A 57 14.88 -0.43 10.38
CA PRO A 57 13.47 -0.65 10.68
C PRO A 57 12.98 0.25 11.81
N THR A 58 11.74 0.71 11.70
CA THR A 58 10.94 1.09 12.86
C THR A 58 10.12 -0.12 13.29
N ILE A 59 10.26 -0.56 14.54
CA ILE A 59 9.54 -1.75 15.04
C ILE A 59 8.25 -1.35 15.76
N PHE A 60 7.13 -1.93 15.33
CA PHE A 60 5.80 -1.80 15.94
C PHE A 60 5.17 -3.19 16.20
N ALA A 61 3.94 -3.21 16.72
CA ALA A 61 3.21 -4.46 17.03
C ALA A 61 3.99 -5.45 17.93
N LYS A 62 4.80 -4.91 18.87
CA LYS A 62 5.60 -5.72 19.78
C LYS A 62 4.72 -6.57 20.70
N GLY A 63 5.16 -7.79 21.00
CA GLY A 63 4.47 -8.73 21.89
C GLY A 63 3.83 -9.94 21.18
N ALA A 64 3.83 -9.96 19.85
CA ALA A 64 3.46 -11.12 19.04
C ALA A 64 4.55 -11.45 18.02
N ARG A 65 4.52 -12.67 17.47
CA ARG A 65 5.31 -13.06 16.30
C ARG A 65 4.39 -13.19 15.10
N TYR A 66 4.86 -12.73 13.95
CA TYR A 66 4.11 -12.73 12.70
C TYR A 66 4.80 -13.62 11.68
N VAL A 67 4.01 -14.25 10.81
CA VAL A 67 4.48 -15.13 9.73
C VAL A 67 4.26 -14.51 8.36
N GLY A 68 3.56 -13.38 8.29
CA GLY A 68 3.37 -12.60 7.08
C GLY A 68 2.70 -11.27 7.39
N ALA A 69 2.90 -10.30 6.51
CA ALA A 69 2.21 -9.01 6.53
C ALA A 69 1.86 -8.61 5.10
N SER A 70 0.79 -7.85 4.92
CA SER A 70 0.52 -7.15 3.66
C SER A 70 0.17 -5.70 3.92
N LEU A 71 0.56 -4.82 3.00
CA LEU A 71 0.51 -3.37 3.12
C LEU A 71 -0.22 -2.78 1.90
N ILE A 72 -1.05 -1.78 2.15
CA ILE A 72 -1.65 -0.92 1.12
C ILE A 72 -1.77 0.51 1.65
N GLU A 73 -1.83 1.51 0.77
CA GLU A 73 -2.23 2.86 1.13
C GLU A 73 -3.73 3.04 0.86
N SER A 74 -4.46 3.65 1.81
CA SER A 74 -5.87 4.00 1.68
C SER A 74 -6.08 5.49 1.82
N ASP A 75 -7.02 6.04 1.03
CA ASP A 75 -7.52 7.43 1.12
C ASP A 75 -8.90 7.48 1.81
N ASN A 76 -9.33 6.39 2.47
CA ASN A 76 -10.66 6.27 3.07
C ASN A 76 -11.01 7.37 4.10
N VAL A 77 -10.03 8.10 4.62
CA VAL A 77 -10.25 9.23 5.53
C VAL A 77 -9.46 10.47 5.09
N ALA A 78 -8.97 10.47 3.84
CA ALA A 78 -8.22 11.58 3.28
C ALA A 78 -9.18 12.58 2.65
N PHE A 79 -9.02 13.85 3.01
CA PHE A 79 -9.80 14.98 2.50
C PHE A 79 -8.88 16.13 2.11
N MET A 80 -9.34 17.11 1.32
CA MET A 80 -8.53 18.28 0.97
C MET A 80 -8.05 19.06 2.20
N SER A 81 -8.92 19.20 3.20
CA SER A 81 -8.65 19.86 4.48
C SER A 81 -7.74 19.04 5.39
N ASP A 82 -7.60 17.75 5.08
CA ASP A 82 -6.89 16.78 5.89
C ASP A 82 -6.45 15.59 5.03
N PRO A 83 -5.39 15.74 4.20
CA PRO A 83 -5.00 14.76 3.18
C PRO A 83 -4.24 13.59 3.80
N ARG A 84 -4.73 13.09 4.94
CA ARG A 84 -4.19 11.93 5.63
C ARG A 84 -4.59 10.66 4.89
N ASN A 85 -3.74 10.23 3.98
CA ASN A 85 -3.75 8.82 3.59
C ASN A 85 -3.43 7.96 4.83
N ASN A 86 -3.75 6.68 4.79
CA ASN A 86 -3.33 5.73 5.82
C ASN A 86 -2.58 4.58 5.17
N LEU A 87 -1.53 4.12 5.83
CA LEU A 87 -1.03 2.78 5.59
C LEU A 87 -1.91 1.79 6.32
N GLU A 88 -2.35 0.75 5.61
CA GLU A 88 -3.20 -0.31 6.14
C GLU A 88 -2.45 -1.64 6.04
N VAL A 89 -2.36 -2.36 7.15
CA VAL A 89 -1.62 -3.61 7.26
C VAL A 89 -2.52 -4.74 7.74
N MET A 90 -2.49 -5.85 7.03
CA MET A 90 -3.00 -7.13 7.53
C MET A 90 -1.83 -8.01 7.91
N ALA A 91 -1.73 -8.38 9.18
CA ALA A 91 -0.59 -9.13 9.71
C ALA A 91 -1.04 -10.49 10.25
N THR A 92 -0.53 -11.57 9.65
CA THR A 92 -0.80 -12.93 10.11
C THR A 92 0.15 -13.28 11.25
N ARG A 93 -0.41 -13.52 12.43
CA ARG A 93 0.31 -14.03 13.60
C ARG A 93 0.64 -15.51 13.48
N GLU A 94 1.66 -15.95 14.19
CA GLU A 94 2.08 -17.36 14.23
C GLU A 94 0.99 -18.30 14.77
N ASP A 95 0.06 -17.79 15.59
CA ASP A 95 -1.11 -18.54 16.08
C ASP A 95 -2.31 -18.56 15.10
N GLY A 96 -2.16 -17.97 13.92
CA GLY A 96 -3.17 -17.97 12.86
C GLY A 96 -4.26 -16.90 13.00
N ALA A 97 -4.10 -15.92 13.90
CA ALA A 97 -4.91 -14.70 13.89
C ALA A 97 -4.37 -13.69 12.84
N VAL A 98 -5.27 -12.98 12.15
CA VAL A 98 -4.92 -11.85 11.26
C VAL A 98 -5.36 -10.57 11.94
N GLU A 99 -4.41 -9.70 12.23
CA GLU A 99 -4.65 -8.39 12.83
C GLU A 99 -4.65 -7.30 11.76
N HIS A 100 -5.56 -6.34 11.90
CA HIS A 100 -5.60 -5.13 11.09
C HIS A 100 -4.88 -4.02 11.86
N TRP A 101 -3.80 -3.50 11.29
CA TRP A 101 -3.08 -2.33 11.79
C TRP A 101 -3.22 -1.18 10.79
N SER A 102 -3.25 0.05 11.28
CA SER A 102 -3.13 1.22 10.42
C SER A 102 -2.06 2.18 10.93
N ARG A 103 -1.48 2.96 10.03
CA ARG A 103 -0.67 4.13 10.37
C ARG A 103 -1.31 5.32 9.67
N GLU A 104 -1.58 6.38 10.41
CA GLU A 104 -1.93 7.64 9.74
C GLU A 104 -0.71 8.21 9.00
N ASN A 105 -0.95 8.76 7.82
CA ASN A 105 0.05 9.28 6.91
C ASN A 105 -0.26 10.76 6.66
N GLY A 106 0.32 11.64 7.48
CA GLY A 106 0.02 13.07 7.49
C GLY A 106 -0.32 13.63 8.88
N GLY A 107 0.07 12.92 9.95
CA GLY A 107 -0.02 13.28 11.36
C GLY A 107 1.23 12.88 12.15
N ALA A 108 1.06 12.31 13.34
CA ALA A 108 2.13 11.80 14.20
C ALA A 108 2.75 10.47 13.75
N LEU A 109 2.36 9.89 12.60
CA LEU A 109 2.83 8.62 12.04
C LEU A 109 2.72 7.43 13.01
N VAL A 110 1.61 7.37 13.74
CA VAL A 110 1.40 6.35 14.79
C VAL A 110 0.70 5.11 14.26
N TRP A 111 1.31 3.94 14.55
CA TRP A 111 0.69 2.64 14.31
C TRP A 111 -0.39 2.34 15.36
N SER A 112 -1.59 2.03 14.89
CA SER A 112 -2.77 1.68 15.68
C SER A 112 -3.29 0.29 15.30
N ASN A 113 -3.74 -0.48 16.29
CA ASN A 113 -4.34 -1.81 16.08
C ASN A 113 -5.86 -1.70 16.07
N PHE A 114 -6.49 -2.13 14.97
CA PHE A 114 -7.94 -2.16 14.77
C PHE A 114 -8.58 -3.49 15.23
N GLY A 115 -7.77 -4.44 15.68
CA GLY A 115 -8.19 -5.73 16.21
C GLY A 115 -7.98 -6.88 15.24
N THR A 116 -8.51 -8.04 15.62
CA THR A 116 -8.42 -9.28 14.83
C THR A 116 -9.53 -9.32 13.78
N ALA A 117 -9.15 -9.39 12.50
CA ALA A 117 -10.08 -9.51 11.38
C ALA A 117 -10.54 -10.96 11.15
N LEU A 118 -9.65 -11.93 11.39
CA LEU A 118 -9.89 -13.36 11.13
C LEU A 118 -8.99 -14.25 11.99
N THR A 119 -9.42 -15.47 12.25
CA THR A 119 -8.61 -16.52 12.89
C THR A 119 -8.62 -17.81 12.05
N GLY A 120 -7.66 -18.70 12.31
CA GLY A 120 -7.56 -19.98 11.61
C GLY A 120 -6.86 -19.87 10.26
N VAL A 121 -5.89 -18.96 10.15
CA VAL A 121 -5.09 -18.71 8.94
C VAL A 121 -3.75 -19.45 9.03
N SER A 122 -3.27 -20.00 7.91
CA SER A 122 -2.04 -20.80 7.83
C SER A 122 -0.88 -20.14 7.08
N GLY A 123 -1.10 -18.98 6.47
CA GLY A 123 -0.12 -18.31 5.64
C GLY A 123 -0.28 -16.79 5.62
N ALA A 124 0.60 -16.13 4.88
CA ALA A 124 0.55 -14.68 4.74
C ALA A 124 -0.76 -14.25 4.05
N ALA A 125 -1.53 -13.40 4.72
CA ALA A 125 -2.69 -12.73 4.15
C ALA A 125 -2.23 -11.63 3.17
N SER A 126 -3.15 -11.22 2.30
CA SER A 126 -2.94 -10.18 1.29
C SER A 126 -4.13 -9.23 1.27
N ILE A 127 -3.87 -7.93 1.28
CA ILE A 127 -4.87 -6.85 1.26
C ILE A 127 -4.81 -6.08 -0.06
N ALA A 128 -5.96 -5.71 -0.59
CA ALA A 128 -6.07 -4.72 -1.65
C ALA A 128 -7.23 -3.76 -1.34
N TYR A 129 -7.13 -2.55 -1.91
CA TYR A 129 -8.05 -1.47 -1.65
C TYR A 129 -8.52 -0.84 -2.95
N SER A 130 -9.83 -0.56 -3.05
CA SER A 130 -10.42 -0.01 -4.28
C SER A 130 -10.09 1.46 -4.53
N GLY A 131 -9.61 2.18 -3.52
CA GLY A 131 -9.63 3.65 -3.49
C GLY A 131 -11.01 4.19 -3.08
N ALA A 132 -11.06 5.40 -2.54
CA ALA A 132 -12.25 6.23 -2.37
C ALA A 132 -12.58 6.99 -3.67
N GLU A 133 -13.87 7.16 -3.95
CA GLU A 133 -14.37 7.98 -5.05
C GLU A 133 -14.93 9.28 -4.44
N PHE A 134 -14.34 10.42 -4.77
CA PHE A 134 -14.78 11.71 -4.22
C PHE A 134 -16.10 12.15 -4.85
N ASP A 135 -16.99 12.73 -4.03
CA ASP A 135 -18.33 13.16 -4.47
C ASP A 135 -18.25 14.25 -5.55
N GLU A 136 -19.24 14.32 -6.44
CA GLU A 136 -19.37 15.45 -7.37
C GLU A 136 -20.35 16.50 -6.80
N GLY A 137 -19.85 17.72 -6.57
CA GLY A 137 -20.63 18.88 -6.16
C GLY A 137 -20.99 19.83 -7.32
N PRO A 138 -21.84 20.85 -7.08
CA PRO A 138 -22.30 21.78 -8.11
C PRO A 138 -21.19 22.64 -8.76
N PHE A 139 -19.97 22.61 -8.22
CA PHE A 139 -18.81 23.35 -8.72
C PHE A 139 -17.60 22.45 -9.06
N GLY A 140 -17.79 21.13 -9.14
CA GLY A 140 -16.73 20.14 -9.39
C GLY A 140 -16.64 19.08 -8.29
N VAL A 141 -15.55 18.31 -8.28
CA VAL A 141 -15.29 17.27 -7.27
C VAL A 141 -15.23 17.90 -5.86
N ASP A 142 -16.04 17.38 -4.95
CA ASP A 142 -16.01 17.68 -3.53
C ASP A 142 -14.93 16.82 -2.86
N LEU A 143 -13.77 17.43 -2.61
CA LEU A 143 -12.63 16.75 -2.01
C LEU A 143 -12.73 16.63 -0.48
N GLU A 144 -13.86 17.04 0.11
CA GLU A 144 -14.20 16.83 1.52
C GLU A 144 -15.21 15.68 1.71
N SER A 145 -15.57 14.99 0.63
CA SER A 145 -16.59 13.94 0.67
C SER A 145 -16.29 12.83 -0.33
N HIS A 146 -16.57 11.58 0.03
CA HIS A 146 -16.36 10.43 -0.84
C HIS A 146 -17.47 9.38 -0.69
N LEU A 147 -17.72 8.62 -1.75
CA LEU A 147 -18.60 7.47 -1.79
C LEU A 147 -18.03 6.25 -1.06
N GLU A 148 -18.80 5.16 -1.05
CA GLU A 148 -18.38 3.88 -0.48
C GLU A 148 -17.12 3.32 -1.16
N ASN A 149 -16.30 2.59 -0.40
CA ASN A 149 -15.08 1.98 -0.90
C ASN A 149 -14.85 0.58 -0.29
N ASP A 150 -14.13 -0.28 -1.00
CA ASP A 150 -13.99 -1.69 -0.66
C ASP A 150 -12.54 -2.03 -0.27
N PHE A 151 -12.40 -2.69 0.87
CA PHE A 151 -11.23 -3.47 1.23
C PHE A 151 -11.46 -4.95 0.96
N PHE A 152 -10.46 -5.60 0.36
CA PHE A 152 -10.43 -7.04 0.13
C PHE A 152 -9.22 -7.63 0.86
N VAL A 153 -9.44 -8.72 1.61
CA VAL A 153 -8.37 -9.46 2.28
C VAL A 153 -8.46 -10.93 1.91
N VAL A 154 -7.39 -11.51 1.41
CA VAL A 154 -7.32 -12.95 1.10
C VAL A 154 -6.37 -13.63 2.06
N ALA A 155 -6.81 -14.73 2.65
CA ALA A 155 -6.02 -15.49 3.62
C ALA A 155 -6.13 -17.01 3.40
N PRO A 156 -5.00 -17.73 3.29
CA PRO A 156 -4.96 -19.20 3.35
C PRO A 156 -5.51 -19.71 4.69
N LEU A 157 -6.37 -20.73 4.68
CA LEU A 157 -6.97 -21.28 5.91
C LEU A 157 -6.22 -22.53 6.38
N SER A 158 -6.11 -22.70 7.71
CA SER A 158 -5.52 -23.89 8.33
C SER A 158 -6.34 -25.17 8.10
N GLY A 159 -7.65 -25.03 7.90
CA GLY A 159 -8.54 -26.12 7.49
C GLY A 159 -8.49 -26.45 5.99
N GLY A 160 -7.65 -25.75 5.23
CA GLY A 160 -7.56 -25.82 3.79
C GLY A 160 -8.45 -24.83 3.06
N GLY A 161 -8.11 -24.55 1.81
CA GLY A 161 -8.66 -23.50 0.98
C GLY A 161 -8.11 -22.13 1.39
N PHE A 162 -8.78 -21.11 0.89
CA PHE A 162 -8.58 -19.74 1.33
C PHE A 162 -9.94 -19.08 1.56
N VAL A 163 -9.94 -17.93 2.21
CA VAL A 163 -11.09 -17.06 2.35
C VAL A 163 -10.75 -15.69 1.78
N MET A 164 -11.73 -15.06 1.15
CA MET A 164 -11.72 -13.64 0.87
C MET A 164 -12.65 -12.94 1.86
N LEU A 165 -12.15 -11.95 2.57
CA LEU A 165 -12.94 -11.02 3.35
C LEU A 165 -13.16 -9.77 2.52
N LYS A 166 -14.34 -9.19 2.63
CA LYS A 166 -14.67 -7.91 2.03
C LYS A 166 -15.25 -6.98 3.09
N ARG A 167 -14.78 -5.74 3.16
CA ARG A 167 -15.40 -4.69 3.96
C ARG A 167 -15.66 -3.49 3.05
N GLN A 168 -16.93 -3.16 2.89
CA GLN A 168 -17.36 -1.95 2.22
C GLN A 168 -17.47 -0.85 3.27
N ASN A 169 -16.57 0.11 3.26
CA ASN A 169 -16.66 1.26 4.14
C ASN A 169 -17.72 2.23 3.61
N PRO A 170 -18.46 2.90 4.50
CA PRO A 170 -19.50 3.84 4.09
C PRO A 170 -18.89 5.10 3.46
N ALA A 171 -19.74 5.86 2.78
CA ALA A 171 -19.42 7.22 2.36
C ALA A 171 -19.01 8.12 3.55
N SER A 172 -18.27 9.19 3.25
CA SER A 172 -17.87 10.24 4.18
C SER A 172 -19.03 10.72 5.06
N GLY A 173 -18.73 11.05 6.32
CA GLY A 173 -19.73 11.49 7.30
C GLY A 173 -20.43 10.35 8.08
N ASN A 174 -20.29 9.09 7.66
CA ASN A 174 -20.67 7.93 8.49
C ASN A 174 -19.42 7.28 9.10
N THR A 175 -19.28 7.39 10.42
CA THR A 175 -18.10 6.89 11.14
C THR A 175 -18.19 5.41 11.53
N THR A 176 -19.29 4.72 11.19
CA THR A 176 -19.49 3.33 11.58
C THR A 176 -18.72 2.40 10.65
N ILE A 177 -17.65 1.78 11.15
CA ILE A 177 -16.90 0.77 10.39
C ILE A 177 -17.69 -0.55 10.42
N PRO A 178 -18.13 -1.07 9.26
CA PRO A 178 -18.89 -2.32 9.21
C PRO A 178 -17.98 -3.53 9.42
N PRO A 179 -18.54 -4.68 9.83
CA PRO A 179 -17.78 -5.92 9.97
C PRO A 179 -17.33 -6.46 8.61
N TRP A 180 -16.31 -7.32 8.64
CA TRP A 180 -15.87 -8.07 7.48
C TRP A 180 -16.94 -9.07 7.03
N THR A 181 -17.31 -9.02 5.76
CA THR A 181 -18.11 -10.04 5.10
C THR A 181 -17.21 -11.17 4.61
N ARG A 182 -17.58 -12.41 4.93
CA ARG A 182 -16.81 -13.60 4.55
C ARG A 182 -17.30 -14.17 3.22
N ILE A 183 -16.39 -14.30 2.26
CA ILE A 183 -16.59 -14.96 0.97
C ILE A 183 -15.66 -16.17 0.92
N ASN A 184 -16.22 -17.38 0.94
CA ASN A 184 -15.40 -18.59 0.90
C ASN A 184 -14.75 -18.73 -0.48
N GLY A 185 -13.49 -19.18 -0.51
CA GLY A 185 -12.86 -19.60 -1.74
C GLY A 185 -13.61 -20.76 -2.41
N PRO A 186 -13.25 -21.08 -3.66
CA PRO A 186 -13.93 -22.12 -4.42
C PRO A 186 -13.98 -23.47 -3.71
N SER A 187 -15.11 -24.15 -3.85
CA SER A 187 -15.26 -25.53 -3.40
C SER A 187 -14.59 -26.50 -4.38
N SER A 188 -14.27 -27.71 -3.93
CA SER A 188 -13.75 -28.76 -4.83
C SER A 188 -14.77 -29.25 -5.86
N ASN A 189 -16.03 -28.82 -5.76
CA ASN A 189 -17.12 -29.16 -6.66
C ASN A 189 -17.44 -28.03 -7.64
N ASP A 190 -16.77 -26.88 -7.52
CA ASP A 190 -16.97 -25.76 -8.43
C ASP A 190 -16.36 -26.13 -9.78
N SER A 191 -17.20 -26.07 -10.82
CA SER A 191 -16.80 -26.40 -12.19
C SER A 191 -16.10 -25.21 -12.83
N PHE A 192 -14.78 -25.15 -12.73
CA PHE A 192 -13.98 -24.23 -13.53
C PHE A 192 -13.70 -24.85 -14.90
N GLY A 193 -13.70 -24.03 -15.96
CA GLY A 193 -13.42 -24.48 -17.32
C GLY A 193 -11.97 -24.92 -17.59
N GLY A 194 -11.13 -25.10 -16.55
CA GLY A 194 -9.68 -25.31 -16.65
C GLY A 194 -9.10 -26.39 -15.71
N THR A 195 -7.78 -26.61 -15.82
CA THR A 195 -6.98 -27.66 -15.19
C THR A 195 -6.60 -27.36 -13.72
N ILE A 196 -7.55 -26.97 -12.86
CA ILE A 196 -7.21 -26.69 -11.46
C ILE A 196 -6.90 -27.99 -10.71
N LEU A 197 -5.69 -28.10 -10.15
CA LEU A 197 -5.34 -29.19 -9.24
C LEU A 197 -6.16 -29.06 -7.95
N LYS A 198 -6.62 -30.18 -7.40
CA LYS A 198 -7.46 -30.22 -6.17
C LYS A 198 -6.68 -30.00 -4.87
N ASP A 199 -5.59 -29.24 -4.92
CA ASP A 199 -4.79 -28.92 -3.75
C ASP A 199 -5.65 -28.15 -2.74
N ARG A 200 -5.56 -28.54 -1.47
CA ARG A 200 -6.39 -27.97 -0.40
C ARG A 200 -5.60 -27.14 0.58
N SER A 201 -4.28 -27.27 0.67
CA SER A 201 -3.48 -26.53 1.64
C SER A 201 -2.66 -25.47 0.94
N PHE A 202 -2.82 -24.21 1.33
CA PHE A 202 -2.09 -23.09 0.76
C PHE A 202 -1.16 -22.45 1.80
N VAL A 203 0.02 -22.05 1.37
CA VAL A 203 1.07 -21.47 2.23
C VAL A 203 1.20 -19.95 2.08
N GLY A 204 0.67 -19.38 0.99
CA GLY A 204 0.64 -17.95 0.76
C GLY A 204 -0.34 -17.59 -0.36
N ALA A 205 -0.87 -16.38 -0.29
CA ALA A 205 -1.79 -15.84 -1.28
C ALA A 205 -1.40 -14.43 -1.71
N GLY A 206 -1.62 -14.09 -2.98
CA GLY A 206 -1.58 -12.75 -3.54
C GLY A 206 -2.95 -12.37 -4.10
N LEU A 207 -3.18 -11.08 -4.29
CA LEU A 207 -4.45 -10.47 -4.66
C LEU A 207 -4.17 -9.25 -5.56
N ALA A 208 -4.96 -9.08 -6.61
CA ALA A 208 -4.93 -7.90 -7.48
C ALA A 208 -6.34 -7.48 -7.87
N LEU A 209 -6.57 -6.17 -7.94
CA LEU A 209 -7.81 -5.55 -8.40
C LEU A 209 -7.63 -5.08 -9.85
N THR A 210 -8.11 -5.86 -10.81
CA THR A 210 -7.79 -5.66 -12.24
C THR A 210 -8.92 -5.00 -13.00
N THR A 211 -8.61 -4.35 -14.12
CA THR A 211 -9.61 -3.78 -15.04
C THR A 211 -10.17 -4.77 -16.05
N LEU A 212 -9.80 -6.05 -15.93
CA LEU A 212 -10.30 -7.09 -16.81
C LEU A 212 -11.82 -7.23 -16.66
N PHE A 213 -12.49 -7.50 -17.79
CA PHE A 213 -13.95 -7.53 -17.92
C PHE A 213 -14.66 -6.19 -17.64
N ASN A 214 -13.93 -5.07 -17.65
CA ASN A 214 -14.54 -3.74 -17.70
C ASN A 214 -15.30 -3.55 -19.04
N PRO A 215 -16.59 -3.19 -19.02
CA PRO A 215 -17.33 -2.88 -20.24
C PRO A 215 -17.05 -1.47 -20.79
N PHE A 216 -16.42 -0.60 -19.99
CA PHE A 216 -16.04 0.75 -20.38
C PHE A 216 -14.57 0.72 -20.83
N GLY A 217 -14.19 1.31 -21.97
CA GLY A 217 -12.83 1.21 -22.52
C GLY A 217 -11.72 1.93 -21.73
N LYS A 218 -11.79 1.96 -20.40
CA LYS A 218 -10.80 2.55 -19.50
C LYS A 218 -9.92 1.44 -18.91
N ALA A 219 -8.60 1.59 -19.09
CA ALA A 219 -7.61 0.58 -18.72
C ALA A 219 -7.01 0.78 -17.32
N GLY A 220 -7.16 1.97 -16.72
CA GLY A 220 -6.79 2.23 -15.32
C GLY A 220 -7.92 1.90 -14.34
N TRP A 221 -7.57 1.35 -13.17
CA TRP A 221 -8.55 0.92 -12.16
C TRP A 221 -9.41 2.09 -11.64
N LYS A 222 -8.77 3.22 -11.30
CA LYS A 222 -9.47 4.39 -10.81
C LYS A 222 -10.46 4.92 -11.84
N GLU A 223 -10.03 5.05 -13.10
CA GLU A 223 -10.86 5.53 -14.20
C GLU A 223 -12.03 4.61 -14.49
N MET A 224 -11.81 3.30 -14.47
CA MET A 224 -12.85 2.31 -14.64
C MET A 224 -13.95 2.47 -13.58
N ARG A 225 -13.56 2.59 -12.32
CA ARG A 225 -14.48 2.78 -11.20
C ARG A 225 -15.27 4.09 -11.33
N ASP A 226 -14.58 5.21 -11.58
CA ASP A 226 -15.18 6.54 -11.64
C ASP A 226 -16.12 6.71 -12.85
N THR A 227 -15.95 5.92 -13.93
CA THR A 227 -16.81 5.98 -15.13
C THR A 227 -18.26 5.57 -14.86
N CYS A 228 -18.52 4.87 -13.76
CA CYS A 228 -19.82 4.28 -13.45
C CYS A 228 -20.18 4.42 -11.97
N ASN A 229 -19.75 5.53 -11.35
CA ASN A 229 -20.08 5.92 -9.98
C ASN A 229 -19.85 4.77 -8.97
N GLY A 230 -18.69 4.13 -9.03
CA GLY A 230 -18.29 3.09 -8.08
C GLY A 230 -18.92 1.72 -8.33
N VAL A 231 -19.77 1.58 -9.35
CA VAL A 231 -20.45 0.32 -9.63
C VAL A 231 -19.52 -0.69 -10.33
N CYS A 232 -18.59 -0.22 -11.16
CA CYS A 232 -17.63 -1.10 -11.81
C CYS A 232 -16.52 -1.43 -10.84
N ARG A 233 -16.30 -2.73 -10.67
CA ARG A 233 -15.34 -3.29 -9.72
C ARG A 233 -14.33 -4.21 -10.39
N GLY A 234 -14.29 -4.18 -11.73
CA GLY A 234 -13.41 -5.03 -12.54
C GLY A 234 -13.45 -6.50 -12.12
N GLN A 235 -12.27 -7.12 -12.15
CA GLN A 235 -12.07 -8.50 -11.72
C GLN A 235 -11.08 -8.56 -10.55
N VAL A 236 -11.48 -9.25 -9.48
CA VAL A 236 -10.60 -9.58 -8.36
C VAL A 236 -9.87 -10.88 -8.72
N MET A 237 -8.55 -10.80 -8.85
CA MET A 237 -7.71 -11.97 -9.11
C MET A 237 -6.97 -12.38 -7.84
N ILE A 238 -6.97 -13.67 -7.56
CA ILE A 238 -6.27 -14.26 -6.42
C ILE A 238 -5.27 -15.26 -6.94
N THR A 239 -4.05 -15.20 -6.44
CA THR A 239 -3.07 -16.26 -6.65
C THR A 239 -2.73 -16.95 -5.34
N THR A 240 -2.57 -18.28 -5.35
CA THR A 240 -2.15 -19.04 -4.18
C THR A 240 -1.07 -20.04 -4.53
N ILE A 241 -0.14 -20.28 -3.61
CA ILE A 241 0.81 -21.40 -3.72
C ILE A 241 0.41 -22.47 -2.72
N SER A 242 0.26 -23.71 -3.20
CA SER A 242 0.01 -24.86 -2.34
C SER A 242 1.25 -25.30 -1.57
N ASP A 243 1.08 -26.01 -0.47
CA ASP A 243 2.19 -26.67 0.25
C ASP A 243 2.93 -27.70 -0.64
N GLN A 244 2.25 -28.21 -1.66
CA GLN A 244 2.83 -29.06 -2.69
C GLN A 244 3.58 -28.27 -3.77
N GLY A 245 3.46 -26.95 -3.80
CA GLY A 245 4.16 -26.01 -4.68
C GLY A 245 3.49 -25.71 -6.01
N ALA A 246 2.20 -26.00 -6.14
CA ALA A 246 1.41 -25.59 -7.30
C ALA A 246 0.97 -24.13 -7.15
N LEU A 247 1.08 -23.35 -8.23
CA LEU A 247 0.59 -21.98 -8.28
C LEU A 247 -0.81 -21.97 -8.91
N HIS A 248 -1.77 -21.47 -8.16
CA HIS A 248 -3.16 -21.35 -8.60
C HIS A 248 -3.50 -19.88 -8.83
N ILE A 249 -4.41 -19.63 -9.76
CA ILE A 249 -5.00 -18.34 -10.04
C ILE A 249 -6.52 -18.55 -10.07
N TYR A 250 -7.25 -17.72 -9.34
CA TYR A 250 -8.71 -17.74 -9.28
C TYR A 250 -9.22 -16.34 -9.59
N THR A 251 -10.39 -16.29 -10.20
CA THR A 251 -11.03 -15.02 -10.50
C THR A 251 -12.41 -14.93 -9.88
N TRP A 252 -12.63 -13.83 -9.17
CA TRP A 252 -13.93 -13.44 -8.66
C TRP A 252 -14.39 -12.19 -9.41
N ALA A 253 -15.40 -12.36 -10.25
CA ALA A 253 -15.89 -11.32 -11.13
C ALA A 253 -17.36 -11.55 -11.44
N ARG A 254 -17.96 -10.60 -12.17
CA ARG A 254 -19.34 -10.68 -12.63
C ARG A 254 -19.55 -11.89 -13.56
N ASN A 255 -20.65 -12.61 -13.37
CA ASN A 255 -21.02 -13.71 -14.26
C ASN A 255 -21.44 -13.18 -15.65
N LYS A 256 -20.83 -13.70 -16.73
CA LYS A 256 -21.10 -13.31 -18.14
C LYS A 256 -22.56 -13.57 -18.60
N LEU A 257 -23.37 -14.29 -17.84
CA LEU A 257 -24.63 -14.92 -18.31
C LEU A 257 -25.90 -14.06 -18.19
N GLY A 258 -25.84 -12.82 -17.69
CA GLY A 258 -27.01 -11.94 -17.56
C GLY A 258 -26.97 -10.76 -18.51
N GLY A 259 -27.77 -10.77 -19.58
CA GLY A 259 -27.89 -9.69 -20.58
C GLY A 259 -28.57 -8.40 -20.09
N GLY A 260 -28.08 -7.82 -18.99
CA GLY A 260 -28.52 -6.52 -18.49
C GLY A 260 -27.48 -5.88 -17.59
N TYR A 261 -27.36 -4.55 -17.61
CA TYR A 261 -26.55 -3.79 -16.66
C TYR A 261 -27.28 -3.74 -15.32
N LEU A 262 -27.05 -4.74 -14.47
CA LEU A 262 -27.51 -4.74 -13.08
C LEU A 262 -26.31 -4.39 -12.20
N TRP A 263 -26.50 -3.35 -11.40
CA TRP A 263 -25.47 -2.51 -10.78
C TRP A 263 -25.13 -2.95 -9.34
N ASP A 264 -25.29 -4.23 -9.01
CA ASP A 264 -25.09 -4.77 -7.65
C ASP A 264 -24.18 -6.01 -7.59
N ASP A 265 -23.70 -6.32 -6.38
CA ASP A 265 -22.81 -7.44 -6.10
C ASP A 265 -23.46 -8.83 -6.26
N SER A 266 -24.79 -8.91 -6.44
CA SER A 266 -25.51 -10.19 -6.45
C SER A 266 -25.16 -11.10 -7.63
N HIS A 267 -24.42 -10.56 -8.61
CA HIS A 267 -23.98 -11.23 -9.82
C HIS A 267 -22.48 -11.59 -9.83
N PHE A 268 -21.75 -11.33 -8.75
CA PHE A 268 -20.34 -11.69 -8.62
C PHE A 268 -20.16 -13.11 -8.05
N GLY A 269 -19.19 -13.84 -8.59
CA GLY A 269 -18.86 -15.17 -8.14
C GLY A 269 -17.53 -15.65 -8.68
N TRP A 270 -17.08 -16.81 -8.18
CA TRP A 270 -15.95 -17.52 -8.76
C TRP A 270 -16.34 -18.02 -10.16
N ASN A 271 -15.62 -17.57 -11.19
CA ASN A 271 -16.01 -17.84 -12.57
C ASN A 271 -14.91 -18.51 -13.41
N GLU A 272 -13.63 -18.28 -13.12
CA GLU A 272 -12.50 -18.96 -13.75
C GLU A 272 -11.46 -19.34 -12.69
N GLY A 273 -10.64 -20.32 -13.05
CA GLY A 273 -9.43 -20.61 -12.31
C GLY A 273 -8.49 -21.52 -13.08
N LEU A 274 -7.23 -21.45 -12.72
CA LEU A 274 -6.10 -22.05 -13.41
C LEU A 274 -5.08 -22.52 -12.38
N THR A 275 -4.59 -23.75 -12.49
CA THR A 275 -3.26 -24.05 -11.94
C THR A 275 -2.26 -23.82 -13.05
N VAL A 276 -1.23 -23.01 -12.79
CA VAL A 276 -0.18 -22.72 -13.78
C VAL A 276 0.65 -23.99 -13.97
N ASP A 277 0.33 -24.73 -15.03
CA ASP A 277 0.92 -26.02 -15.42
C ASP A 277 1.52 -26.03 -16.84
N GLN A 278 1.37 -24.91 -17.57
CA GLN A 278 1.76 -24.77 -18.98
C GLN A 278 3.25 -25.11 -19.20
N PRO A 279 3.58 -25.96 -20.19
CA PRO A 279 4.97 -26.20 -20.57
C PRO A 279 5.54 -24.95 -21.23
N THR A 280 6.52 -24.35 -20.57
CA THR A 280 7.41 -23.35 -21.17
C THR A 280 8.56 -24.07 -21.88
N ASP A 281 9.36 -23.35 -22.67
CA ASP A 281 10.57 -23.89 -23.31
C ASP A 281 11.61 -24.46 -22.30
N LEU A 282 11.40 -24.27 -20.99
CA LEU A 282 12.21 -24.82 -19.90
C LEU A 282 11.66 -26.13 -19.30
N GLY A 283 10.50 -26.63 -19.71
CA GLY A 283 10.05 -27.98 -19.34
C GLY A 283 9.81 -28.28 -17.84
N HIS A 284 9.61 -27.28 -16.97
CA HIS A 284 9.50 -27.51 -15.52
C HIS A 284 8.06 -27.81 -15.04
N VAL A 285 7.71 -29.10 -15.12
CA VAL A 285 7.10 -29.93 -14.06
C VAL A 285 6.32 -29.18 -12.94
N LEU A 286 5.02 -28.95 -13.18
CA LEU A 286 3.82 -28.78 -12.33
C LEU A 286 3.86 -28.03 -10.97
N ARG A 287 4.95 -28.07 -10.17
CA ARG A 287 4.95 -27.62 -8.77
C ARG A 287 6.27 -26.97 -8.27
N PRO A 288 6.86 -26.01 -9.00
CA PRO A 288 8.16 -25.43 -8.65
C PRO A 288 8.11 -24.38 -7.55
N PHE A 289 6.93 -23.94 -7.12
CA PHE A 289 6.77 -22.76 -6.28
C PHE A 289 6.82 -23.06 -4.78
N ARG A 290 7.14 -22.04 -3.98
CA ARG A 290 7.02 -22.03 -2.52
C ARG A 290 6.60 -20.65 -2.05
N GLY A 291 6.09 -20.55 -0.82
CA GLY A 291 5.90 -19.26 -0.17
C GLY A 291 4.72 -18.45 -0.71
N ARG A 292 4.77 -17.12 -0.58
CA ARG A 292 3.73 -16.21 -1.09
C ARG A 292 4.07 -15.67 -2.49
N PRO A 293 3.17 -15.82 -3.48
CA PRO A 293 3.29 -15.18 -4.79
C PRO A 293 2.78 -13.73 -4.79
N CYS A 294 3.06 -12.97 -5.84
CA CYS A 294 2.46 -11.67 -6.11
C CYS A 294 2.00 -11.57 -7.57
N LEU A 295 0.85 -10.93 -7.78
CA LEU A 295 0.24 -10.66 -9.08
C LEU A 295 -0.07 -9.16 -9.17
N LEU A 296 0.15 -8.58 -10.35
CA LEU A 296 -0.10 -7.18 -10.67
C LEU A 296 -0.66 -7.09 -12.09
N GLN A 297 -1.61 -6.22 -12.37
CA GLN A 297 -1.83 -5.70 -13.72
C GLN A 297 -0.97 -4.45 -13.89
N SER A 298 -0.02 -4.51 -14.80
CA SER A 298 0.92 -3.44 -15.14
C SER A 298 0.44 -2.64 -16.35
N ASP A 299 1.05 -1.47 -16.56
CA ASP A 299 0.81 -0.61 -17.72
C ASP A 299 1.66 -0.99 -18.95
N TYR A 300 2.49 -2.04 -18.87
CA TYR A 300 3.22 -2.51 -20.05
C TYR A 300 2.22 -2.95 -21.14
N ASP A 301 2.35 -2.36 -22.32
CA ASP A 301 1.43 -2.52 -23.46
C ASP A 301 0.05 -1.90 -23.24
N LEU A 302 -0.11 -1.01 -22.25
CA LEU A 302 -1.40 -0.36 -21.99
C LEU A 302 -1.66 0.77 -23.00
N SER A 303 -2.89 0.82 -23.51
CA SER A 303 -3.41 1.94 -24.29
C SER A 303 -4.84 2.26 -23.84
N GLU A 304 -5.21 3.54 -23.86
CA GLU A 304 -6.60 3.94 -23.60
C GLU A 304 -7.32 4.21 -24.92
N ALA A 305 -8.61 3.86 -24.98
CA ALA A 305 -9.43 4.20 -26.12
C ALA A 305 -9.60 5.71 -26.23
N SER A 306 -9.37 6.25 -27.42
CA SER A 306 -9.61 7.66 -27.74
C SER A 306 -11.09 8.02 -27.57
N ASP A 307 -11.35 9.09 -26.81
CA ASP A 307 -12.70 9.66 -26.65
C ASP A 307 -13.26 10.22 -27.99
N PHE A 308 -12.43 10.36 -29.04
CA PHE A 308 -12.80 10.93 -30.33
C PHE A 308 -12.89 9.92 -31.49
N ILE A 309 -12.33 8.72 -31.32
CA ILE A 309 -12.26 7.70 -32.37
C ILE A 309 -13.11 6.50 -31.93
N PRO A 310 -14.33 6.34 -32.47
CA PRO A 310 -15.29 5.34 -31.99
C PRO A 310 -14.94 3.87 -32.29
N TRP A 311 -13.82 3.63 -32.98
CA TRP A 311 -13.27 2.29 -33.26
C TRP A 311 -11.91 2.06 -32.60
N ASP A 312 -11.42 3.03 -31.83
CA ASP A 312 -10.24 2.83 -31.00
C ASP A 312 -10.59 1.92 -29.81
N SER A 313 -9.73 0.96 -29.53
CA SER A 313 -9.95 -0.04 -28.48
C SER A 313 -8.81 0.06 -27.49
N ALA A 314 -9.16 0.18 -26.20
CA ALA A 314 -8.17 0.20 -25.15
C ALA A 314 -7.51 -1.17 -25.00
N HIS A 315 -6.20 -1.20 -24.79
CA HIS A 315 -5.44 -2.39 -24.47
C HIS A 315 -5.13 -2.41 -22.97
N TYR A 316 -5.45 -3.51 -22.29
CA TYR A 316 -5.46 -3.60 -20.82
C TYR A 316 -4.09 -3.88 -20.17
N GLY A 317 -3.01 -3.61 -20.90
CA GLY A 317 -1.64 -3.89 -20.47
C GLY A 317 -1.38 -5.38 -20.18
N ASN A 318 -0.44 -5.65 -19.27
CA ASN A 318 0.00 -7.01 -18.95
C ASN A 318 -0.32 -7.40 -17.51
N LEU A 319 -0.74 -8.64 -17.28
CA LEU A 319 -0.60 -9.28 -15.97
C LEU A 319 0.86 -9.70 -15.76
N GLU A 320 1.41 -9.36 -14.62
CA GLU A 320 2.76 -9.68 -14.16
C GLU A 320 2.65 -10.56 -12.90
N LEU A 321 3.21 -11.77 -12.95
CA LEU A 321 3.11 -12.79 -11.91
C LEU A 321 4.49 -13.25 -11.48
N VAL A 322 4.77 -13.14 -10.19
CA VAL A 322 6.04 -13.60 -9.59
C VAL A 322 5.80 -14.58 -8.44
N GLY A 323 6.64 -15.60 -8.34
CA GLY A 323 6.57 -16.60 -7.29
C GLY A 323 7.95 -17.12 -6.87
N PRO A 324 8.23 -17.29 -5.56
CA PRO A 324 9.49 -17.89 -5.12
C PRO A 324 9.61 -19.35 -5.59
N ALA A 325 10.78 -19.74 -6.05
CA ALA A 325 11.06 -21.10 -6.50
C ALA A 325 11.63 -21.98 -5.37
N LYS A 326 11.29 -23.27 -5.37
CA LYS A 326 11.83 -24.26 -4.41
C LYS A 326 13.34 -24.45 -4.54
N ASP A 327 13.85 -24.37 -5.76
CA ASP A 327 15.27 -24.55 -6.10
C ASP A 327 16.07 -23.23 -6.07
N GLY A 328 15.45 -22.14 -5.62
CA GLY A 328 16.07 -20.82 -5.57
C GLY A 328 15.76 -19.95 -6.79
N GLY A 329 15.83 -18.65 -6.57
CA GLY A 329 15.36 -17.60 -7.46
C GLY A 329 13.85 -17.37 -7.39
N ILE A 330 13.39 -16.46 -8.23
CA ILE A 330 11.99 -16.04 -8.35
C ILE A 330 11.59 -16.27 -9.81
N LEU A 331 10.51 -17.00 -10.04
CA LEU A 331 9.99 -17.23 -11.39
C LEU A 331 9.06 -16.08 -11.76
N HIS A 332 9.28 -15.51 -12.93
CA HIS A 332 8.49 -14.41 -13.47
C HIS A 332 7.75 -14.86 -14.74
N PHE A 333 6.45 -14.65 -14.74
CA PHE A 333 5.55 -14.87 -15.86
C PHE A 333 4.79 -13.59 -16.16
N TRP A 334 4.40 -13.43 -17.41
CA TRP A 334 3.55 -12.32 -17.83
C TRP A 334 2.50 -12.79 -18.82
N ARG A 335 1.41 -12.05 -18.94
CA ARG A 335 0.34 -12.31 -19.90
C ARG A 335 -0.19 -10.99 -20.43
N ASN A 336 -0.19 -10.82 -21.75
CA ASN A 336 -0.92 -9.75 -22.41
C ASN A 336 -2.43 -9.97 -22.24
N ASN A 337 -3.14 -8.90 -21.85
CA ASN A 337 -4.56 -8.95 -21.52
C ASN A 337 -5.52 -8.65 -22.68
N GLY A 338 -5.00 -8.20 -23.82
CA GLY A 338 -5.76 -7.87 -25.01
C GLY A 338 -6.59 -6.60 -24.88
N ASP A 339 -7.47 -6.45 -25.87
CA ASP A 339 -8.32 -5.27 -26.03
C ASP A 339 -9.69 -5.39 -25.33
N VAL A 340 -10.40 -4.26 -25.21
CA VAL A 340 -11.82 -4.21 -24.81
C VAL A 340 -12.65 -5.23 -25.58
N GLY A 341 -13.27 -6.17 -24.85
CA GLY A 341 -14.17 -7.17 -25.43
C GLY A 341 -13.49 -8.44 -25.94
N GLU A 342 -12.15 -8.51 -25.94
CA GLU A 342 -11.46 -9.77 -26.13
C GLU A 342 -11.64 -10.66 -24.89
N SER A 343 -12.15 -11.88 -25.10
CA SER A 343 -12.31 -12.87 -24.05
C SER A 343 -11.20 -13.92 -24.14
N LEU A 344 -9.95 -13.51 -23.95
CA LEU A 344 -8.88 -14.49 -23.70
C LEU A 344 -9.21 -15.23 -22.40
N LYS A 345 -9.26 -16.56 -22.47
CA LYS A 345 -9.46 -17.38 -21.27
C LYS A 345 -8.27 -17.19 -20.33
N LEU A 346 -8.48 -17.31 -19.02
CA LEU A 346 -7.40 -17.20 -18.04
C LEU A 346 -6.20 -18.11 -18.33
N GLN A 347 -6.43 -19.28 -18.94
CA GLN A 347 -5.42 -20.27 -19.27
C GLN A 347 -4.53 -19.94 -20.49
N GLU A 348 -4.90 -18.95 -21.29
CA GLU A 348 -4.22 -18.60 -22.55
C GLU A 348 -3.31 -17.38 -22.36
N GLY A 349 -2.25 -17.26 -23.17
CA GLY A 349 -1.42 -16.04 -23.25
C GLY A 349 -0.31 -15.88 -22.20
N TRP A 350 -0.14 -16.83 -21.28
CA TRP A 350 0.97 -16.79 -20.32
C TRP A 350 2.32 -17.10 -20.97
N SER A 351 3.29 -16.25 -20.69
CA SER A 351 4.67 -16.32 -21.15
C SER A 351 5.63 -16.35 -19.97
N TYR A 352 6.72 -17.10 -20.11
CA TYR A 352 7.80 -17.12 -19.11
C TYR A 352 8.82 -16.02 -19.42
N ALA A 353 8.97 -15.08 -18.49
CA ALA A 353 9.94 -13.99 -18.64
C ALA A 353 11.36 -14.42 -18.23
N GLY A 354 11.48 -15.24 -17.19
CA GLY A 354 12.79 -15.61 -16.65
C GLY A 354 12.78 -16.04 -15.19
N LYS A 355 13.97 -16.40 -14.70
CA LYS A 355 14.26 -16.62 -13.29
C LYS A 355 15.15 -15.48 -12.79
N ILE A 356 14.73 -14.82 -11.72
CA ILE A 356 15.41 -13.68 -11.12
C ILE A 356 16.15 -14.14 -9.88
N GLY A 357 17.45 -13.85 -9.80
CA GLY A 357 18.31 -14.24 -8.69
C GLY A 357 18.44 -15.77 -8.53
N THR A 358 19.09 -16.16 -7.43
CA THR A 358 19.40 -17.59 -7.12
C THR A 358 19.10 -17.97 -5.68
N SER A 359 18.93 -17.00 -4.77
CA SER A 359 18.58 -17.22 -3.37
C SER A 359 17.20 -17.83 -3.19
N VAL A 360 17.00 -18.54 -2.09
CA VAL A 360 15.70 -19.11 -1.73
C VAL A 360 14.93 -18.08 -0.91
N TYR A 361 13.68 -17.82 -1.30
CA TYR A 361 12.79 -16.87 -0.62
C TYR A 361 11.48 -17.54 -0.17
N ASP A 362 10.81 -16.94 0.81
CA ASP A 362 9.50 -17.38 1.33
C ASP A 362 8.35 -16.48 0.90
N GLU A 363 8.63 -15.27 0.44
CA GLU A 363 7.63 -14.33 -0.03
C GLU A 363 8.25 -13.30 -0.96
N VAL A 364 7.44 -12.84 -1.93
CA VAL A 364 7.77 -11.75 -2.85
C VAL A 364 6.63 -10.75 -2.90
N SER A 365 6.97 -9.49 -3.17
CA SER A 365 6.03 -8.41 -3.45
C SER A 365 6.54 -7.66 -4.66
N LEU A 366 5.67 -7.43 -5.64
CA LEU A 366 5.95 -6.72 -6.87
C LEU A 366 5.08 -5.46 -6.90
N LEU A 367 5.60 -4.37 -7.44
CA LEU A 367 4.81 -3.21 -7.83
C LEU A 367 5.37 -2.64 -9.14
N GLN A 368 4.60 -1.77 -9.77
CA GLN A 368 5.12 -0.90 -10.81
C GLN A 368 5.19 0.52 -10.25
N SER A 369 6.39 1.12 -10.32
CA SER A 369 6.64 2.44 -9.75
C SER A 369 6.61 3.53 -10.80
N ASN A 370 6.58 4.79 -10.36
CA ASN A 370 6.73 5.94 -11.25
C ASN A 370 8.18 6.25 -11.69
N PHE A 371 9.14 5.35 -11.41
CA PHE A 371 10.52 5.46 -11.89
C PHE A 371 10.66 4.99 -13.33
N GLY A 372 11.61 5.58 -14.07
CA GLY A 372 11.88 5.29 -15.47
C GLY A 372 11.74 6.52 -16.36
N SER A 373 12.24 6.46 -17.59
CA SER A 373 12.16 7.56 -18.57
C SER A 373 11.27 7.25 -19.77
N ALA A 374 10.80 6.01 -19.89
CA ALA A 374 9.96 5.50 -20.97
C ALA A 374 8.44 5.76 -20.75
N ASP A 375 7.63 5.24 -21.66
CA ASP A 375 6.15 5.30 -21.62
C ASP A 375 5.55 4.54 -20.42
N ASN A 376 6.35 3.70 -19.75
CA ASN A 376 5.95 2.82 -18.66
C ASN A 376 6.91 2.93 -17.47
N GLY A 377 6.39 2.62 -16.28
CA GLY A 377 7.18 2.55 -15.05
C GLY A 377 8.04 1.30 -14.88
N ASN A 378 9.09 1.39 -14.07
CA ASN A 378 9.90 0.23 -13.65
C ASN A 378 9.05 -0.76 -12.86
N LEU A 379 9.33 -2.07 -13.03
CA LEU A 379 8.87 -3.06 -12.06
C LEU A 379 9.84 -3.10 -10.88
N GLU A 380 9.32 -3.06 -9.67
CA GLU A 380 10.09 -3.03 -8.43
C GLU A 380 9.66 -4.23 -7.59
N MET A 381 10.62 -4.98 -7.05
CA MET A 381 10.34 -6.22 -6.34
C MET A 381 11.14 -6.35 -5.05
N ILE A 382 10.46 -6.81 -4.01
CA ILE A 382 11.09 -7.21 -2.75
C ILE A 382 10.91 -8.71 -2.56
N ALA A 383 11.96 -9.39 -2.11
CA ALA A 383 11.94 -10.79 -1.71
C ALA A 383 12.63 -10.99 -0.36
N ARG A 384 12.16 -11.95 0.45
CA ARG A 384 12.77 -12.28 1.74
C ARG A 384 12.55 -13.72 2.18
N THR A 385 13.40 -14.21 3.09
CA THR A 385 13.09 -15.39 3.93
C THR A 385 12.39 -14.94 5.21
N ARG A 386 11.64 -15.83 5.87
CA ARG A 386 10.89 -15.48 7.10
C ARG A 386 11.78 -14.99 8.25
N ASP A 387 13.01 -15.48 8.32
CA ASP A 387 13.99 -15.21 9.38
C ASP A 387 14.97 -14.07 9.03
N GLN A 388 14.90 -13.50 7.83
CA GLN A 388 15.76 -12.40 7.43
C GLN A 388 15.39 -11.11 8.19
N LYS A 389 16.40 -10.40 8.72
CA LYS A 389 16.26 -9.04 9.26
C LYS A 389 16.44 -8.03 8.12
N GLY A 390 15.35 -7.67 7.45
CA GLY A 390 15.36 -6.84 6.24
C GLY A 390 14.91 -7.63 5.01
N PHE A 391 15.36 -7.28 3.82
CA PHE A 391 14.91 -7.91 2.58
C PHE A 391 15.91 -7.69 1.44
N ASP A 392 15.73 -8.41 0.34
CA ASP A 392 16.43 -8.16 -0.91
C ASP A 392 15.52 -7.40 -1.87
N PHE A 393 16.06 -6.31 -2.43
CA PHE A 393 15.38 -5.43 -3.37
C PHE A 393 15.92 -5.62 -4.79
N PHE A 394 15.01 -5.63 -5.75
CA PHE A 394 15.26 -5.83 -7.18
C PHE A 394 14.44 -4.82 -7.97
N TRP A 395 14.92 -4.44 -9.16
CA TRP A 395 14.15 -3.61 -10.08
C TRP A 395 14.39 -4.03 -11.52
N ARG A 396 13.37 -3.90 -12.36
CA ARG A 396 13.46 -4.04 -13.81
C ARG A 396 13.34 -2.66 -14.43
N ASP A 397 14.37 -2.27 -15.17
CA ASP A 397 14.38 -0.98 -15.86
C ASP A 397 13.72 -1.05 -17.25
N GLU A 398 13.71 0.08 -17.93
CA GLU A 398 13.19 0.25 -19.30
C GLU A 398 13.91 -0.60 -20.37
N SER A 399 15.10 -1.16 -20.07
CA SER A 399 15.78 -2.13 -20.94
C SER A 399 15.24 -3.57 -20.76
N MET A 400 14.23 -3.73 -19.90
CA MET A 400 13.66 -5.02 -19.48
C MET A 400 14.65 -5.90 -18.72
N ALA A 401 15.75 -5.33 -18.22
CA ALA A 401 16.76 -6.03 -17.45
C ALA A 401 16.47 -5.94 -15.95
N TRP A 402 16.53 -7.09 -15.26
CA TRP A 402 16.45 -7.15 -13.81
C TRP A 402 17.82 -6.84 -13.18
N HIS A 403 17.79 -6.00 -12.14
CA HIS A 403 18.93 -5.62 -11.31
C HIS A 403 18.74 -6.10 -9.87
N GLY A 404 19.82 -6.05 -9.08
CA GLY A 404 19.86 -6.56 -7.71
C GLY A 404 20.42 -7.99 -7.62
N PRO A 405 20.33 -8.65 -6.45
CA PRO A 405 19.71 -8.16 -5.23
C PRO A 405 20.52 -7.03 -4.57
N GLN A 406 19.85 -5.93 -4.20
CA GLN A 406 20.34 -5.02 -3.19
C GLN A 406 19.84 -5.50 -1.83
N ASN A 407 20.75 -5.93 -0.96
CA ASN A 407 20.37 -6.28 0.41
C ASN A 407 20.08 -5.01 1.22
N VAL A 408 18.87 -4.93 1.76
CA VAL A 408 18.43 -3.88 2.69
C VAL A 408 18.29 -4.53 4.05
N SER A 409 19.28 -4.31 4.92
CA SER A 409 19.30 -4.82 6.28
C SER A 409 19.93 -3.79 7.23
N SER A 410 19.50 -3.83 8.48
CA SER A 410 20.08 -3.00 9.55
C SER A 410 19.93 -3.70 10.90
N ALA A 411 20.82 -3.37 11.84
CA ALA A 411 20.60 -3.67 13.26
C ALA A 411 19.34 -2.93 13.75
N GLU A 412 18.69 -3.42 14.82
CA GLU A 412 17.42 -2.85 15.32
C GLU A 412 17.45 -1.31 15.38
N GLY A 413 16.49 -0.68 14.70
CA GLY A 413 16.26 0.77 14.75
C GLY A 413 15.37 1.18 15.93
N PRO A 414 15.06 2.48 16.05
CA PRO A 414 14.24 2.98 17.15
C PRO A 414 12.84 2.34 17.17
N THR A 415 12.29 2.23 18.37
CA THR A 415 10.98 1.63 18.63
C THR A 415 9.90 2.69 18.64
N GLY A 416 8.74 2.47 18.01
CA GLY A 416 7.60 3.40 18.07
C GLY A 416 7.36 4.20 16.79
N THR A 417 7.15 5.51 16.90
CA THR A 417 6.83 6.41 15.79
C THR A 417 7.89 6.37 14.68
N VAL A 418 7.44 6.27 13.42
CA VAL A 418 8.33 6.29 12.26
C VAL A 418 8.91 7.69 12.10
N MET A 419 10.24 7.82 12.03
CA MET A 419 10.89 9.06 11.59
C MET A 419 11.02 9.04 10.06
N GLN A 420 9.93 9.33 9.35
CA GLN A 420 10.03 9.76 7.96
C GLN A 420 10.14 11.29 7.97
N PRO A 421 11.09 11.92 7.26
CA PRO A 421 10.92 13.30 6.85
C PRO A 421 9.69 13.32 5.94
N LEU A 422 8.61 13.88 6.47
CA LEU A 422 7.43 14.23 5.70
C LEU A 422 7.83 15.27 4.65
N SER A 423 7.17 15.29 3.49
CA SER A 423 7.27 16.44 2.58
C SER A 423 6.89 17.72 3.34
N SER A 424 7.25 18.91 2.86
CA SER A 424 6.84 20.15 3.55
C SER A 424 5.32 20.28 3.65
N ASP A 425 4.58 19.82 2.64
CA ASP A 425 3.12 19.79 2.68
C ASP A 425 2.56 18.78 3.69
N ASP A 426 3.10 17.56 3.71
CA ASP A 426 2.68 16.54 4.68
C ASP A 426 3.06 16.93 6.12
N THR A 427 4.21 17.61 6.30
CA THR A 427 4.62 18.13 7.61
C THR A 427 3.62 19.17 8.11
N ILE A 428 3.15 20.05 7.23
CA ILE A 428 2.17 21.07 7.60
C ILE A 428 0.84 20.41 7.98
N SER A 429 0.36 19.46 7.18
CA SER A 429 -0.85 18.68 7.50
C SER A 429 -0.69 17.94 8.83
N ALA A 430 0.50 17.39 9.08
CA ALA A 430 0.82 16.69 10.32
C ALA A 430 0.75 17.58 11.55
N LEU A 431 1.33 18.76 11.47
CA LEU A 431 1.23 19.76 12.53
C LEU A 431 -0.22 20.18 12.77
N GLN A 432 -0.99 20.41 11.71
CA GLN A 432 -2.41 20.77 11.84
C GLN A 432 -3.22 19.68 12.55
N SER A 433 -2.95 18.41 12.27
CA SER A 433 -3.60 17.27 12.92
C SER A 433 -3.41 17.24 14.44
N ILE A 434 -2.27 17.76 14.94
CA ILE A 434 -1.98 17.90 16.37
C ILE A 434 -2.32 19.27 16.94
N ARG A 435 -3.04 20.10 16.18
CA ARG A 435 -3.39 21.51 16.47
C ARG A 435 -2.18 22.44 16.58
N VAL A 436 -1.20 22.25 15.70
CA VAL A 436 -0.12 23.21 15.48
C VAL A 436 -0.34 23.86 14.12
N ASP A 437 -0.66 25.15 14.12
CA ASP A 437 -0.79 25.97 12.92
C ASP A 437 0.41 26.93 12.84
N PHE A 438 0.33 27.99 12.02
CA PHE A 438 1.44 28.90 11.79
C PHE A 438 0.91 30.29 11.44
N SER A 439 1.67 31.34 11.82
CA SER A 439 1.29 32.74 11.60
C SER A 439 1.88 33.35 10.32
N VAL A 440 2.79 32.62 9.67
CA VAL A 440 3.55 33.03 8.49
C VAL A 440 2.88 32.57 7.19
N PRO A 441 3.18 33.17 6.02
CA PRO A 441 2.73 32.65 4.73
C PRO A 441 3.15 31.19 4.51
N ARG A 442 2.24 30.36 3.96
CA ARG A 442 2.49 28.92 3.74
C ARG A 442 3.74 28.67 2.90
N ASP A 443 3.92 29.42 1.82
CA ASP A 443 5.08 29.24 0.91
C ASP A 443 6.41 29.52 1.61
N GLU A 444 6.42 30.46 2.55
CA GLU A 444 7.61 30.78 3.35
C GLU A 444 7.90 29.66 4.35
N LEU A 445 6.87 29.13 5.01
CA LEU A 445 7.01 27.97 5.88
C LEU A 445 7.54 26.74 5.14
N LYS A 446 7.04 26.48 3.93
CA LYS A 446 7.54 25.38 3.09
C LYS A 446 9.03 25.54 2.80
N GLN A 447 9.47 26.74 2.40
CA GLN A 447 10.90 27.02 2.18
C GLN A 447 11.76 26.76 3.43
N TRP A 448 11.24 27.03 4.63
CA TRP A 448 11.97 26.71 5.86
C TRP A 448 12.01 25.21 6.14
N LEU A 449 10.91 24.50 5.93
CA LEU A 449 10.80 23.05 6.09
C LEU A 449 11.66 22.27 5.08
N ASP A 450 11.82 22.79 3.87
CA ASP A 450 12.65 22.17 2.83
C ASP A 450 14.15 22.49 3.00
N ASN A 451 14.52 23.28 4.02
CA ASN A 451 15.87 23.78 4.21
C ASN A 451 16.49 23.40 5.58
N PRO A 452 16.77 22.11 5.82
CA PRO A 452 17.31 21.61 7.08
C PRO A 452 18.75 22.09 7.37
N GLN A 453 19.46 22.62 6.37
CA GLN A 453 20.81 23.15 6.56
C GLN A 453 20.81 24.53 7.23
N PHE A 454 19.79 25.35 6.93
CA PHE A 454 19.77 26.76 7.34
C PHE A 454 18.67 27.09 8.34
N THR A 455 17.66 26.24 8.53
CA THR A 455 16.59 26.47 9.50
C THR A 455 16.45 25.30 10.49
N PRO A 456 15.94 25.55 11.71
CA PRO A 456 15.66 24.49 12.66
C PRO A 456 14.30 23.81 12.46
N TYR A 457 13.44 24.37 11.60
CA TYR A 457 12.04 23.96 11.43
C TYR A 457 11.92 22.45 11.21
N PRO A 458 12.67 21.79 10.31
CA PRO A 458 12.51 20.36 10.05
C PRO A 458 12.79 19.48 11.28
N SER A 459 13.81 19.86 12.05
CA SER A 459 14.20 19.10 13.25
C SER A 459 13.22 19.33 14.40
N ILE A 460 12.76 20.57 14.61
CA ILE A 460 11.80 20.92 15.65
C ILE A 460 10.43 20.30 15.37
N THR A 461 9.95 20.34 14.12
CA THR A 461 8.66 19.74 13.74
C THR A 461 8.69 18.23 13.91
N SER A 462 9.74 17.56 13.44
CA SER A 462 9.94 16.12 13.63
C SER A 462 9.93 15.74 15.11
N ALA A 463 10.66 16.47 15.95
CA ALA A 463 10.70 16.24 17.39
C ALA A 463 9.34 16.50 18.05
N LEU A 464 8.61 17.53 17.61
CA LEU A 464 7.31 17.91 18.13
C LEU A 464 6.24 16.87 17.83
N LEU A 465 6.18 16.38 16.59
CA LEU A 465 5.25 15.31 16.18
C LEU A 465 5.49 14.04 17.00
N GLY A 466 6.76 13.63 17.17
CA GLY A 466 7.13 12.51 18.03
C GLY A 466 6.80 12.73 19.51
N LEU A 467 6.95 13.96 20.01
CA LEU A 467 6.67 14.32 21.41
C LEU A 467 5.18 14.26 21.76
N VAL A 468 4.30 14.66 20.83
CA VAL A 468 2.84 14.61 21.02
C VAL A 468 2.34 13.17 20.94
N GLY A 469 2.90 12.35 20.04
CA GLY A 469 2.80 10.89 20.07
C GLY A 469 1.38 10.35 19.88
N GLY A 470 0.69 10.78 18.82
CA GLY A 470 -0.67 10.32 18.48
C GLY A 470 -1.80 10.97 19.28
N ARG A 471 -1.47 11.87 20.20
CA ARG A 471 -2.42 12.80 20.84
C ARG A 471 -2.54 14.07 20.02
N ARG A 472 -3.28 15.06 20.52
CA ARG A 472 -3.26 16.43 19.98
C ARG A 472 -3.23 17.43 21.12
N LEU A 473 -2.85 18.68 20.83
CA LEU A 473 -3.05 19.76 21.78
C LEU A 473 -4.55 20.03 21.97
N ARG A 474 -4.93 20.57 23.13
CA ARG A 474 -6.32 20.93 23.43
C ARG A 474 -6.83 22.05 22.54
N ASP A 475 -5.95 22.97 22.17
CA ASP A 475 -6.19 24.11 21.30
C ASP A 475 -4.94 24.45 20.47
N LEU A 476 -5.10 25.37 19.50
CA LEU A 476 -4.07 25.71 18.51
C LEU A 476 -2.83 26.40 19.11
N VAL A 477 -1.64 26.10 18.58
CA VAL A 477 -0.39 26.81 18.88
C VAL A 477 0.39 27.06 17.59
N PHE A 478 1.00 28.24 17.44
CA PHE A 478 1.77 28.57 16.24
C PHE A 478 3.17 27.94 16.26
N LEU A 479 3.55 27.27 15.17
CA LEU A 479 4.87 26.67 15.00
C LEU A 479 5.99 27.71 15.07
N ASP A 480 5.85 28.83 14.39
CA ASP A 480 6.85 29.91 14.37
C ASP A 480 7.11 30.47 15.77
N VAL A 481 6.09 30.54 16.63
CA VAL A 481 6.23 30.90 18.05
C VAL A 481 6.96 29.80 18.84
N ILE A 482 6.65 28.52 18.58
CA ILE A 482 7.35 27.39 19.22
C ILE A 482 8.84 27.42 18.87
N VAL A 483 9.17 27.57 17.59
CA VAL A 483 10.55 27.66 17.10
C VAL A 483 11.26 28.85 17.73
N PHE A 484 10.63 30.03 17.73
CA PHE A 484 11.17 31.23 18.36
C PHE A 484 11.47 31.02 19.85
N ASN A 485 10.52 30.48 20.63
CA ASN A 485 10.70 30.24 22.06
C ASN A 485 11.82 29.21 22.33
N TYR A 486 11.89 28.17 21.50
CA TYR A 486 12.95 27.16 21.58
C TYR A 486 14.33 27.79 21.37
N GLU A 487 14.51 28.56 20.29
CA GLU A 487 15.81 29.18 19.96
C GLU A 487 16.22 30.29 20.93
N ASN A 488 15.26 31.01 21.51
CA ASN A 488 15.54 32.05 22.51
C ASN A 488 15.76 31.51 23.93
N THR A 489 15.67 30.19 24.12
CA THR A 489 15.98 29.59 25.41
C THR A 489 17.50 29.69 25.70
N PRO A 490 17.93 30.27 26.83
CA PRO A 490 19.35 30.43 27.12
C PRO A 490 20.14 29.11 27.08
N GLY A 491 21.25 29.10 26.35
CA GLY A 491 22.14 27.94 26.22
C GLY A 491 21.66 26.87 25.23
N VAL A 492 20.64 27.16 24.42
CA VAL A 492 20.20 26.30 23.33
C VAL A 492 20.87 26.74 22.02
N VAL A 493 21.28 25.77 21.22
CA VAL A 493 21.77 25.97 19.85
C VAL A 493 20.68 25.55 18.88
N SER A 494 20.52 26.31 17.80
CA SER A 494 19.58 26.00 16.72
C SER A 494 19.87 24.60 16.15
N PRO A 495 18.93 23.64 16.27
CA PRO A 495 19.15 22.25 15.88
C PRO A 495 19.17 22.08 14.36
N ARG A 496 19.90 21.06 13.87
CA ARG A 496 19.93 20.70 12.44
C ARG A 496 19.49 19.26 12.19
N ALA A 497 19.58 18.41 13.21
CA ALA A 497 18.98 17.08 13.25
C ALA A 497 17.99 16.95 14.41
N THR A 498 16.99 16.07 14.28
CA THR A 498 16.01 15.78 15.35
C THR A 498 16.68 15.34 16.65
N SER A 499 17.82 14.65 16.57
CA SER A 499 18.63 14.24 17.73
C SER A 499 19.25 15.40 18.51
N ASP A 500 19.37 16.58 17.89
CA ASP A 500 19.89 17.79 18.54
C ASP A 500 18.80 18.49 19.36
N VAL A 501 17.54 18.10 19.19
CA VAL A 501 16.40 18.74 19.84
C VAL A 501 16.28 18.25 21.29
N ARG A 502 16.33 19.19 22.22
CA ARG A 502 16.13 18.97 23.64
C ARG A 502 14.65 18.92 23.98
N ALA A 503 14.14 17.72 24.25
CA ALA A 503 12.72 17.49 24.52
C ALA A 503 12.17 18.31 25.70
N ASP A 504 12.97 18.55 26.75
CA ASP A 504 12.57 19.37 27.90
C ASP A 504 12.36 20.84 27.52
N VAL A 505 13.18 21.37 26.61
CA VAL A 505 13.05 22.74 26.10
C VAL A 505 11.88 22.82 25.14
N LEU A 506 11.73 21.86 24.23
CA LEU A 506 10.63 21.83 23.28
C LEU A 506 9.27 21.83 23.99
N LYS A 507 9.10 21.00 25.04
CA LYS A 507 7.89 21.01 25.88
C LYS A 507 7.58 22.40 26.45
N LYS A 508 8.60 23.11 26.95
CA LYS A 508 8.45 24.46 27.51
C LYS A 508 8.10 25.49 26.43
N ALA A 509 8.75 25.42 25.28
CA ALA A 509 8.49 26.31 24.14
C ALA A 509 7.05 26.20 23.65
N VAL A 510 6.51 24.97 23.58
CA VAL A 510 5.10 24.72 23.25
C VAL A 510 4.16 25.24 24.33
N LEU A 511 4.46 24.96 25.60
CA LEU A 511 3.66 25.42 26.73
C LEU A 511 3.58 26.95 26.80
N GLU A 512 4.70 27.63 26.56
CA GLU A 512 4.78 29.09 26.50
C GLU A 512 3.94 29.63 25.33
N GLY A 513 4.09 29.08 24.13
CA GLY A 513 3.27 29.48 22.97
C GLY A 513 1.78 29.28 23.20
N TYR A 514 1.38 28.17 23.82
CA TYR A 514 0.00 27.87 24.19
C TYR A 514 -0.56 28.90 25.17
N ASN A 515 0.16 29.15 26.27
CA ASN A 515 -0.24 30.09 27.30
C ASN A 515 -0.37 31.52 26.78
N VAL A 516 0.60 31.97 25.97
CA VAL A 516 0.57 33.30 25.36
C VAL A 516 -0.63 33.46 24.45
N ARG A 517 -0.93 32.46 23.61
CA ARG A 517 -2.03 32.54 22.65
C ARG A 517 -3.40 32.54 23.31
N HIS A 518 -3.57 31.77 24.38
CA HIS A 518 -4.89 31.55 25.01
C HIS A 518 -5.08 32.28 26.34
N GLY A 519 -4.07 33.02 26.81
CA GLY A 519 -4.11 33.69 28.11
C GLY A 519 -4.21 32.73 29.30
N THR A 520 -3.65 31.52 29.17
CA THR A 520 -3.68 30.48 30.21
C THR A 520 -2.40 30.45 31.03
N ASN A 521 -2.41 29.69 32.14
CA ASN A 521 -1.25 29.49 33.01
C ASN A 521 -0.97 28.00 33.23
N ALA A 522 -1.06 27.19 32.17
CA ALA A 522 -0.70 25.78 32.25
C ALA A 522 0.79 25.66 32.61
N THR A 523 1.11 24.85 33.61
CA THR A 523 2.48 24.66 34.12
C THR A 523 3.10 23.34 33.65
N ASP A 524 2.33 22.50 32.97
CA ASP A 524 2.73 21.19 32.50
C ASP A 524 2.27 20.97 31.05
N PHE A 525 3.15 20.36 30.24
CA PHE A 525 2.87 20.04 28.84
C PHE A 525 1.76 18.99 28.72
N ASP A 526 1.70 18.01 29.62
CA ASP A 526 0.65 16.98 29.56
C ASP A 526 -0.74 17.57 29.87
N ALA A 527 -0.83 18.72 30.57
CA ALA A 527 -2.10 19.39 30.86
C ALA A 527 -2.75 20.01 29.61
N ILE A 528 -1.97 20.29 28.56
CA ILE A 528 -2.45 20.88 27.30
C ILE A 528 -2.68 19.84 26.20
N LEU A 529 -2.58 18.54 26.52
CA LEU A 529 -2.88 17.45 25.59
C LEU A 529 -4.33 16.95 25.78
N ALA A 530 -4.89 16.43 24.69
CA ALA A 530 -6.24 15.86 24.59
C ALA A 530 -6.19 14.40 24.15
#